data_AF-A0A2U3YZQ7-F1
#
_entry.id   AF-A0A2U3YZQ7-F1
#
_cell.length_a   1.000
_cell.length_b   1.000
_cell.length_c   1.000
_cell.angle_alpha   90.00
_cell.angle_beta   90.00
_cell.angle_gamma   90.00
#
_symmetry.space_group_name_H-M   'P 1'
#
loop_
_entity.id
_entity.type
_entity.pdbx_description
1 polymer ?
#
loop_
_entity_poly.entity_id
_entity_poly.type
_entity_poly.pdbx_seq_one_letter_code
_entity_poly.pdbx_strand_id
1 'polypeptide(L)'
;MFHCIPLWRCNRHVETIDKRHCSLVYVPEEIYRYARSLEELLLDANQLRELPEQFFQLVKLRKLGLSDNEIQRLPPEIANFMQLVELDVSRN
;
A
#
# COMPACT_ATOMS: atom_id res chain seq x y z
N MET A 1 32.27 26.34 8.48
CA MET A 1 32.49 24.93 8.12
C MET A 1 31.78 24.07 9.14
N PHE A 2 30.47 23.87 8.96
CA PHE A 2 29.69 22.94 9.78
C PHE A 2 28.92 22.06 8.81
N HIS A 3 29.37 20.80 8.73
CA HIS A 3 28.66 19.71 8.12
C HIS A 3 27.26 19.64 8.74
N CYS A 4 26.24 20.00 7.97
CA CYS A 4 24.87 19.73 8.36
C CYS A 4 24.69 18.21 8.38
N ILE A 5 24.32 17.72 9.56
CA ILE A 5 24.01 16.34 9.90
C ILE A 5 23.00 15.81 8.87
N PRO A 6 23.19 14.61 8.30
CA PRO A 6 22.19 14.00 7.43
C PRO A 6 20.95 13.71 8.28
N LEU A 7 19.89 14.52 8.13
CA LEU A 7 18.56 14.30 8.69
C LEU A 7 17.86 13.14 7.97
N TRP A 8 18.47 11.95 7.99
CA TRP A 8 17.99 10.72 7.38
C TRP A 8 17.24 9.84 8.38
N ARG A 9 16.31 10.42 9.15
CA ARG A 9 15.31 9.67 9.95
C ARG A 9 14.04 10.49 10.18
N CYS A 10 13.37 10.92 9.11
CA CYS A 10 11.96 11.25 9.23
C CYS A 10 11.16 9.94 9.22
N ASN A 11 10.87 9.38 10.40
CA ASN A 11 9.73 8.46 10.55
C ASN A 11 8.46 9.30 10.33
N ARG A 12 8.14 9.57 9.05
CA ARG A 12 6.93 10.29 8.68
C ARG A 12 5.78 9.32 8.90
N HIS A 13 5.04 9.55 9.98
CA HIS A 13 3.84 8.81 10.31
C HIS A 13 2.79 9.13 9.25
N VAL A 14 2.46 8.14 8.43
CA VAL A 14 1.44 8.26 7.38
C VAL A 14 0.43 7.15 7.60
N GLU A 15 -0.81 7.54 7.84
CA GLU A 15 -1.94 6.64 8.11
C GLU A 15 -2.72 6.34 6.83
N THR A 16 -2.87 7.33 5.95
CA THR A 16 -3.66 7.19 4.71
C THR A 16 -2.81 7.55 3.49
N ILE A 17 -2.86 6.70 2.46
CA ILE A 17 -2.30 6.97 1.13
C ILE A 17 -3.40 6.79 0.09
N ASP A 18 -3.61 7.86 -0.69
CA ASP A 18 -4.51 7.86 -1.83
C ASP A 18 -3.69 7.92 -3.12
N LYS A 19 -3.79 6.87 -3.93
CA LYS A 19 -3.15 6.70 -5.23
C LYS A 19 -4.15 6.20 -6.27
N ARG A 20 -5.41 6.62 -6.14
CA ARG A 20 -6.45 6.31 -7.13
C ARG A 20 -6.16 7.00 -8.47
N HIS A 21 -6.57 6.40 -9.58
CA HIS A 21 -6.41 6.97 -10.93
C HIS A 21 -4.98 7.38 -11.30
N CYS A 22 -3.98 6.67 -10.78
CA CYS A 22 -2.56 7.00 -11.00
C CYS A 22 -1.93 6.24 -12.17
N SER A 23 -2.71 5.45 -12.91
CA SER A 23 -2.21 4.56 -13.98
C SER A 23 -1.05 3.67 -13.51
N LEU A 24 -1.16 3.16 -12.29
CA LEU A 24 -0.14 2.30 -11.69
C LEU A 24 -0.22 0.90 -12.28
N VAL A 25 0.90 0.41 -12.80
CA VAL A 25 1.05 -0.99 -13.22
C VAL A 25 1.57 -1.86 -12.05
N TYR A 26 2.25 -1.25 -11.09
CA TYR A 26 2.77 -1.87 -9.87
C TYR A 26 2.62 -0.92 -8.68
N VAL A 27 2.61 -1.47 -7.47
CA VAL A 27 2.55 -0.69 -6.22
C VAL A 27 3.91 0.00 -5.99
N PRO A 28 3.98 1.34 -5.90
CA PRO A 28 5.24 2.06 -5.69
C PRO A 28 5.98 1.67 -4.40
N GLU A 29 7.30 1.51 -4.47
CA GLU A 29 8.13 1.10 -3.31
C GLU A 29 8.08 2.07 -2.11
N GLU A 30 7.76 3.33 -2.38
CA GLU A 30 7.58 4.35 -1.34
C GLU A 30 6.48 3.99 -0.34
N ILE A 31 5.45 3.24 -0.74
CA ILE A 31 4.36 2.81 0.14
C ILE A 31 4.90 1.92 1.27
N TYR A 32 5.88 1.06 0.98
CA TYR A 32 6.47 0.14 1.97
C TYR A 32 7.24 0.86 3.08
N ARG A 33 7.65 2.12 2.88
CA ARG A 33 8.27 2.93 3.94
C ARG A 33 7.31 3.20 5.11
N TYR A 34 6.01 3.08 4.86
CA TYR A 34 4.94 3.34 5.82
C TYR A 34 4.34 2.06 6.42
N ALA A 35 4.97 0.89 6.23
CA ALA A 35 4.43 -0.39 6.69
C ALA A 35 4.06 -0.48 8.18
N ARG A 36 4.65 0.38 9.02
CA ARG A 36 4.37 0.43 10.47
C ARG A 36 3.26 1.41 10.88
N SER A 37 2.81 2.28 9.98
CA SER A 37 1.84 3.34 10.26
C SER A 37 0.61 3.33 9.35
N LEU A 38 0.71 2.74 8.15
CA LEU A 38 -0.34 2.82 7.14
C LEU A 38 -1.57 2.01 7.55
N GLU A 39 -2.70 2.69 7.68
CA GLU A 39 -4.01 2.13 8.02
C GLU A 39 -4.94 2.09 6.81
N GLU A 40 -4.82 3.03 5.87
CA GLU A 40 -5.69 3.13 4.70
C GLU A 40 -4.87 3.28 3.41
N LEU A 41 -5.13 2.41 2.44
CA LEU A 41 -4.48 2.44 1.14
C LEU A 41 -5.54 2.34 0.03
N LEU A 42 -5.65 3.40 -0.76
CA LEU A 42 -6.59 3.48 -1.89
C LEU A 42 -5.82 3.42 -3.20
N LEU A 43 -5.98 2.32 -3.92
CA LEU A 43 -5.33 2.01 -5.20
C LEU A 43 -6.36 1.77 -6.31
N ASP A 44 -7.58 2.26 -6.13
CA ASP A 44 -8.68 2.10 -7.08
C ASP A 44 -8.38 2.72 -8.45
N ALA A 45 -8.93 2.15 -9.52
CA ALA A 45 -8.79 2.61 -10.89
C ALA A 45 -7.32 2.72 -11.34
N ASN A 46 -6.59 1.62 -11.24
CA ASN A 46 -5.21 1.46 -11.72
C ASN A 46 -5.12 0.23 -12.64
N GLN A 47 -3.91 -0.18 -13.05
CA GLN A 47 -3.68 -1.36 -13.88
C GLN A 47 -2.84 -2.41 -13.13
N LEU A 48 -3.07 -2.56 -11.83
CA LEU A 48 -2.36 -3.53 -11.01
C LEU A 48 -2.79 -4.94 -11.39
N ARG A 49 -1.84 -5.81 -11.73
CA ARG A 49 -2.10 -7.21 -12.10
C ARG A 49 -1.86 -8.19 -10.96
N GLU A 50 -0.94 -7.83 -10.07
CA GLU A 50 -0.53 -8.64 -8.94
C GLU A 50 -0.04 -7.73 -7.80
N LEU A 51 -0.05 -8.27 -6.59
CA LEU A 51 0.49 -7.62 -5.40
C LEU A 51 1.77 -8.35 -5.00
N PRO A 52 2.92 -7.65 -4.89
CA PRO A 52 4.19 -8.29 -4.55
C PRO A 52 4.21 -8.75 -3.10
N GLU A 53 5.10 -9.69 -2.75
CA GLU A 53 5.18 -10.25 -1.38
C GLU A 53 5.38 -9.17 -0.29
N GLN A 54 6.13 -8.10 -0.61
CA GLN A 54 6.34 -6.99 0.33
C GLN A 54 5.05 -6.24 0.68
N PHE A 55 4.03 -6.29 -0.19
CA PHE A 55 2.74 -5.67 0.04
C PHE A 55 2.04 -6.22 1.29
N PHE A 56 2.23 -7.50 1.58
CA PHE A 56 1.63 -8.17 2.74
C PHE A 56 2.34 -7.87 4.06
N GLN A 57 3.35 -6.99 4.06
CA GLN A 57 4.01 -6.47 5.27
C GLN A 57 3.28 -5.25 5.86
N LEU A 58 2.27 -4.71 5.18
CA LEU A 58 1.44 -3.58 5.64
C LEU A 58 0.43 -4.04 6.71
N VAL A 59 0.92 -4.60 7.82
CA VAL A 59 0.13 -5.29 8.86
C VAL A 59 -0.88 -4.41 9.60
N LYS A 60 -0.74 -3.09 9.49
CA LYS A 60 -1.65 -2.11 10.08
C LYS A 60 -2.81 -1.69 9.18
N LEU A 61 -2.87 -2.18 7.95
CA LEU A 61 -3.96 -1.85 7.04
C LEU A 61 -5.31 -2.29 7.61
N ARG A 62 -6.24 -1.33 7.63
CA ARG A 62 -7.64 -1.46 8.01
C ARG A 62 -8.56 -1.31 6.81
N LYS A 63 -8.16 -0.49 5.83
CA LYS A 63 -8.90 -0.30 4.58
C LYS A 63 -7.97 -0.44 3.38
N LEU A 64 -8.33 -1.32 2.46
CA LEU A 64 -7.63 -1.54 1.20
C LEU A 64 -8.61 -1.44 0.03
N GLY A 65 -8.47 -0.39 -0.78
CA GLY A 65 -9.19 -0.21 -2.03
C GLY A 65 -8.33 -0.66 -3.22
N LEU A 66 -8.80 -1.64 -3.96
CA LEU A 66 -8.18 -2.17 -5.18
C LEU A 66 -9.22 -2.26 -6.31
N SER A 67 -10.33 -1.54 -6.22
CA SER A 67 -11.39 -1.65 -7.22
C SER A 67 -10.91 -1.17 -8.60
N ASP A 68 -11.48 -1.71 -9.67
CA ASP A 68 -11.16 -1.31 -11.05
C ASP A 68 -9.64 -1.43 -11.36
N ASN A 69 -9.11 -2.64 -11.18
CA ASN A 69 -7.73 -3.02 -11.48
C ASN A 69 -7.72 -4.28 -12.37
N GLU A 70 -6.57 -4.96 -12.53
CA GLU A 70 -6.43 -6.18 -13.35
C GLU A 70 -6.00 -7.39 -12.48
N ILE A 71 -6.32 -7.39 -11.17
CA ILE A 71 -5.85 -8.40 -10.21
C ILE A 71 -6.63 -9.71 -10.39
N GLN A 72 -6.00 -10.69 -11.01
CA GLN A 72 -6.66 -11.98 -11.29
C GLN A 72 -6.76 -12.90 -10.06
N ARG A 73 -5.78 -12.81 -9.15
CA ARG A 73 -5.69 -13.68 -7.97
C ARG A 73 -5.09 -12.91 -6.80
N LEU A 74 -5.67 -13.11 -5.63
CA LEU A 74 -5.04 -12.74 -4.37
C LEU A 74 -4.31 -13.97 -3.81
N PRO A 75 -3.02 -13.84 -3.48
CA PRO A 75 -2.26 -14.95 -2.93
C PRO A 75 -2.62 -15.13 -1.43
N PRO A 76 -2.38 -16.31 -0.82
CA PRO A 76 -2.80 -16.62 0.55
C PRO A 76 -2.23 -15.68 1.61
N GLU A 77 -1.15 -14.96 1.30
CA GLU A 77 -0.52 -13.93 2.11
C GLU A 77 -1.45 -12.76 2.43
N ILE A 78 -2.59 -12.61 1.73
CA ILE A 78 -3.65 -11.68 2.11
C ILE A 78 -4.10 -11.88 3.57
N ALA A 79 -3.97 -13.10 4.11
CA ALA A 79 -4.23 -13.43 5.50
C ALA A 79 -3.33 -12.68 6.49
N ASN A 80 -2.21 -12.09 6.06
CA ASN A 80 -1.33 -11.29 6.92
C ASN A 80 -1.95 -9.95 7.33
N PHE A 81 -2.98 -9.47 6.63
CA PHE A 81 -3.70 -8.25 7.00
C PHE A 81 -4.68 -8.49 8.16
N MET A 82 -4.12 -8.77 9.34
CA MET A 82 -4.87 -9.12 10.55
C MET A 82 -5.79 -8.00 11.06
N GLN A 83 -5.54 -6.76 10.63
CA GLN A 83 -6.33 -5.58 11.03
C GLN A 83 -7.31 -5.11 9.95
N LEU A 84 -7.39 -5.82 8.82
CA LEU A 84 -8.22 -5.41 7.68
C LEU A 84 -9.70 -5.51 8.02
N VAL A 85 -10.40 -4.41 7.86
CA VAL A 85 -11.84 -4.29 8.07
C VAL A 85 -12.57 -4.20 6.74
N GLU A 86 -11.96 -3.53 5.76
CA GLU A 86 -12.53 -3.29 4.45
C GLU A 86 -11.52 -3.66 3.35
N LEU A 87 -11.95 -4.56 2.46
CA LEU A 87 -11.22 -4.94 1.26
C LEU A 87 -12.17 -4.81 0.07
N ASP A 88 -11.90 -3.85 -0.81
CA ASP A 88 -12.64 -3.70 -2.07
C ASP A 88 -11.78 -4.17 -3.24
N VAL A 89 -12.20 -5.26 -3.87
CA VAL A 89 -11.61 -5.82 -5.09
C VAL A 89 -12.62 -5.90 -6.22
N SER A 90 -13.67 -5.10 -6.16
CA SER A 90 -14.70 -5.08 -7.20
C SER A 90 -14.10 -4.67 -8.55
N ARG A 91 -14.66 -5.22 -9.64
CA ARG A 91 -14.25 -4.86 -11.02
C ARG A 91 -12.76 -5.12 -11.32
N ASN A 92 -12.21 -6.20 -10.77
CA ASN A 92 -10.90 -6.76 -11.15
C ASN A 92 -11.02 -7.91 -12.14
#